data_AF-A0A919U5Z2-F1
#
_entry.id   AF-A0A919U5Z2-F1
#
_cell.length_a   1.000
_cell.length_b   1.000
_cell.length_c   1.000
_cell.angle_alpha   90.00
_cell.angle_beta   90.00
_cell.angle_gamma   90.00
#
_symmetry.space_group_name_H-M   'P 1'
#
loop_
_entity.id
_entity.type
_entity.pdbx_description
1 polymer ?
#
loop_
_entity_poly.entity_id
_entity_poly.type
_entity_poly.pdbx_seq_one_letter_code
_entity_poly.pdbx_strand_id
1 'polypeptide(L)'
;MSGTRTGRGGASRTCTTRDGTTAVIIVTRLNGAQFGVNPDLLQRVDSAPDTILTLIDGTKYIVRESMAEVIARVNEHRAHLLARAQEIQAAPVPAVELVRDASGADQPADEDAPLADPVPLRPRSR
;
A
#
# COMPACT_ATOMS: atom_id res chain seq x y z
N MET A 1 -19.88 -40.17 17.18
CA MET A 1 -19.34 -40.45 15.83
C MET A 1 -19.82 -39.34 14.90
N SER A 2 -18.89 -38.74 14.15
CA SER A 2 -18.98 -37.73 13.07
C SER A 2 -20.32 -36.98 12.89
N GLY A 3 -20.40 -35.65 12.95
CA GLY A 3 -19.45 -34.66 12.44
C GLY A 3 -19.67 -34.42 10.95
N THR A 4 -20.59 -33.54 10.58
CA THR A 4 -20.59 -32.88 9.25
C THR A 4 -20.79 -31.38 9.45
N ARG A 5 -19.66 -30.68 9.50
CA ARG A 5 -19.57 -29.24 9.63
C ARG A 5 -19.73 -28.64 8.24
N THR A 6 -20.96 -28.30 7.89
CA THR A 6 -21.27 -27.48 6.71
C THR A 6 -20.71 -26.08 6.90
N GLY A 7 -20.03 -25.57 5.88
CA GLY A 7 -19.79 -24.14 5.72
C GLY A 7 -18.33 -23.72 5.78
N ARG A 8 -17.76 -23.44 4.62
CA ARG A 8 -16.92 -22.25 4.44
C ARG A 8 -16.89 -21.85 2.97
N GLY A 9 -17.76 -20.91 2.61
CA GLY A 9 -17.51 -20.03 1.48
C GLY A 9 -16.17 -19.33 1.71
N GLY A 10 -15.33 -19.35 0.67
CA GLY A 10 -14.04 -18.68 0.67
C GLY A 10 -14.24 -17.17 0.64
N ALA A 11 -14.44 -16.56 1.82
CA ALA A 11 -14.26 -15.13 1.96
C ALA A 11 -12.80 -14.81 1.65
N SER A 12 -12.55 -14.09 0.54
CA SER A 12 -11.26 -13.47 0.25
C SER A 12 -10.80 -12.73 1.49
N ARG A 13 -9.74 -13.24 2.13
CA ARG A 13 -9.11 -12.56 3.26
C ARG A 13 -8.29 -11.43 2.67
N THR A 14 -8.91 -10.29 2.42
CA THR A 14 -8.19 -9.04 2.18
C THR A 14 -7.25 -8.84 3.36
N CYS A 15 -5.94 -8.84 3.12
CA CYS A 15 -4.98 -8.45 4.13
C CYS A 15 -5.13 -6.94 4.34
N THR A 16 -6.07 -6.58 5.21
CA THR A 16 -6.37 -5.20 5.55
C THR A 16 -5.16 -4.63 6.28
N THR A 17 -4.44 -3.70 5.66
CA THR A 17 -3.49 -2.85 6.40
C THR A 17 -4.24 -2.06 7.47
N ARG A 18 -3.54 -1.53 8.46
CA ARG A 18 -4.13 -0.89 9.66
C ARG A 18 -5.12 0.25 9.33
N ASP A 19 -5.08 0.78 8.10
CA ASP A 19 -5.93 1.85 7.58
C ASP A 19 -7.11 1.39 6.68
N GLY A 20 -7.50 0.11 6.71
CA GLY A 20 -8.65 -0.35 5.91
C GLY A 20 -8.42 -0.35 4.39
N THR A 21 -7.24 0.08 3.93
CA THR A 21 -6.93 0.26 2.51
C THR A 21 -6.27 -0.99 1.97
N THR A 22 -7.01 -1.73 1.16
CA THR A 22 -6.48 -2.91 0.48
C THR A 22 -5.59 -2.46 -0.67
N ALA A 23 -4.29 -2.30 -0.42
CA ALA A 23 -3.30 -1.78 -1.39
C ALA A 23 -3.02 -2.73 -2.57
N VAL A 24 -3.48 -3.99 -2.50
CA VAL A 24 -3.21 -5.04 -3.48
C VAL A 24 -4.48 -5.85 -3.75
N ILE A 25 -4.68 -6.31 -4.98
CA ILE A 25 -5.76 -7.26 -5.29
C ILE A 25 -5.29 -8.68 -4.97
N ILE A 26 -6.14 -9.50 -4.38
CA ILE A 26 -5.82 -10.91 -4.10
C ILE A 26 -6.42 -11.76 -5.20
N VAL A 27 -5.57 -12.60 -5.78
CA VAL A 27 -5.93 -13.57 -6.83
C VAL A 27 -5.43 -14.95 -6.46
N THR A 28 -6.04 -15.97 -7.05
CA THR A 28 -5.76 -17.37 -6.73
C THR A 28 -5.15 -18.05 -7.93
N ARG A 29 -3.97 -18.64 -7.74
CA ARG A 29 -3.34 -19.46 -8.77
C ARG A 29 -4.14 -20.75 -9.00
N LEU A 30 -3.92 -21.40 -10.15
CA LEU A 30 -4.50 -22.70 -10.43
C LEU A 30 -4.16 -23.77 -9.38
N ASN A 31 -3.03 -23.66 -8.69
CA ASN A 31 -2.64 -24.57 -7.60
C ASN A 31 -3.37 -24.30 -6.25
N GLY A 32 -4.25 -23.29 -6.18
CA GLY A 32 -5.00 -22.92 -4.97
C GLY A 32 -4.24 -21.97 -4.03
N ALA A 33 -2.99 -21.63 -4.31
CA ALA A 33 -2.27 -20.62 -3.55
C ALA A 33 -2.78 -19.21 -3.90
N GLN A 34 -3.10 -18.43 -2.87
CA GLN A 34 -3.48 -17.04 -3.02
C GLN A 34 -2.25 -16.14 -2.98
N PHE A 35 -2.24 -15.10 -3.79
CA PHE A 35 -1.19 -14.09 -3.78
C PHE A 35 -1.77 -12.71 -4.06
N GLY A 36 -1.11 -11.69 -3.50
CA GLY A 36 -1.42 -10.30 -3.76
C GLY A 36 -0.70 -9.83 -5.02
N VAL A 37 -1.42 -9.14 -5.89
CA VAL A 37 -0.88 -8.45 -7.07
C VAL A 37 -1.20 -6.98 -6.95
N ASN A 38 -0.22 -6.13 -7.25
CA ASN A 38 -0.50 -4.71 -7.41
C ASN A 38 -1.25 -4.52 -8.74
N PRO A 39 -2.52 -4.04 -8.72
CA PRO A 39 -3.29 -3.84 -9.94
C PRO A 39 -2.69 -2.80 -10.90
N ASP A 40 -1.84 -1.89 -10.42
CA ASP A 40 -1.20 -0.87 -11.25
C ASP A 40 0.02 -1.40 -12.02
N LEU A 41 0.53 -2.57 -11.65
CA LEU A 41 1.59 -3.26 -12.38
C LEU A 41 1.04 -4.24 -13.43
N LEU A 42 -0.28 -4.42 -13.50
CA LEU A 42 -0.90 -5.24 -14.53
C LEU A 42 -0.81 -4.54 -15.87
N GLN A 43 -0.09 -5.16 -16.80
CA GLN A 43 0.04 -4.68 -18.17
C GLN A 43 -1.11 -5.17 -19.04
N ARG A 44 -1.46 -6.46 -18.92
CA ARG A 44 -2.50 -7.10 -19.75
C ARG A 44 -3.14 -8.26 -18.99
N VAL A 45 -4.43 -8.45 -19.25
CA VAL A 45 -5.16 -9.65 -18.85
C VAL A 45 -5.65 -10.30 -20.14
N ASP A 46 -5.37 -11.59 -20.34
CA ASP A 46 -5.81 -12.37 -21.49
C ASP A 46 -6.67 -13.55 -21.03
N SER A 47 -7.70 -13.88 -21.81
CA SER A 47 -8.56 -15.04 -21.54
C SER A 47 -8.19 -16.17 -22.50
N ALA A 48 -7.56 -17.22 -21.98
CA ALA A 48 -7.12 -18.37 -22.75
C ALA A 48 -7.15 -19.65 -21.91
N PRO A 49 -8.05 -20.60 -22.22
CA PRO A 49 -9.11 -21.13 -21.32
C PRO A 49 -9.13 -20.67 -19.84
N ASP A 50 -7.97 -20.50 -19.23
CA ASP A 50 -7.72 -19.84 -17.95
C ASP A 50 -7.32 -18.36 -18.15
N THR A 51 -7.34 -17.56 -17.10
CA THR A 51 -6.97 -16.14 -17.19
C THR A 51 -5.48 -15.96 -16.97
N ILE A 52 -4.80 -15.25 -17.88
CA ILE A 52 -3.38 -14.93 -17.79
C ILE A 52 -3.20 -13.45 -17.46
N LEU A 53 -2.55 -13.18 -16.33
CA LEU A 53 -2.11 -11.85 -15.91
C LEU A 53 -0.67 -11.65 -16.37
N THR A 54 -0.43 -10.65 -17.21
CA THR A 54 0.91 -10.21 -17.59
C THR A 54 1.23 -8.91 -16.87
N LEU A 55 2.31 -8.89 -16.11
CA LEU A 55 2.83 -7.70 -15.44
C LEU A 55 3.81 -6.94 -16.34
N ILE A 56 4.08 -5.68 -15.99
CA ILE A 56 5.00 -4.81 -16.75
C ILE A 56 6.44 -5.34 -16.82
N ASP A 57 6.84 -6.20 -15.89
CA ASP A 57 8.15 -6.86 -15.85
C ASP A 57 8.24 -8.05 -16.81
N GLY A 58 7.14 -8.38 -17.50
CA GLY A 58 7.02 -9.56 -18.36
C GLY A 58 6.65 -10.84 -17.62
N THR A 59 6.50 -10.80 -16.30
CA THR A 59 6.08 -11.95 -15.49
C THR A 59 4.63 -12.29 -15.80
N LYS A 60 4.34 -13.59 -15.97
CA LYS A 60 3.01 -14.11 -16.28
C LYS A 60 2.49 -14.97 -15.13
N TYR A 61 1.25 -14.74 -14.73
CA TYR A 61 0.53 -15.57 -13.76
C TYR A 61 -0.75 -16.13 -14.37
N ILE A 62 -0.99 -17.40 -14.13
CA ILE A 62 -2.25 -18.06 -14.49
C ILE A 62 -3.11 -18.14 -13.25
N VAL A 63 -4.30 -17.54 -13.33
CA VAL A 63 -5.22 -17.41 -12.21
C VAL A 63 -6.56 -18.08 -12.50
N ARG A 64 -7.29 -18.42 -11.44
CA ARG A 64 -8.62 -19.07 -11.52
C ARG A 64 -9.73 -18.06 -11.78
N GLU A 65 -9.53 -16.82 -11.36
CA GLU A 65 -10.48 -15.74 -11.52
C GLU A 65 -10.66 -15.40 -13.00
N SER A 66 -11.88 -15.05 -13.39
CA SER A 66 -12.15 -14.65 -14.78
C SER A 66 -11.59 -13.26 -15.07
N MET A 67 -11.36 -12.96 -16.34
CA MET A 67 -11.04 -11.61 -16.85
C MET A 67 -11.93 -10.52 -16.21
N ALA A 68 -13.26 -10.72 -16.25
CA ALA A 68 -14.22 -9.74 -15.75
C ALA A 68 -14.08 -9.51 -14.23
N GLU A 69 -13.80 -10.58 -13.49
CA GLU A 69 -13.63 -10.53 -12.04
C GLU A 69 -12.35 -9.81 -11.63
N VAL A 70 -11.27 -10.02 -12.39
CA VAL A 70 -10.01 -9.28 -12.21
C VAL A 70 -10.24 -7.79 -12.48
N ILE A 71 -10.91 -7.44 -13.58
CA ILE A 71 -11.24 -6.05 -13.91
C ILE A 71 -12.10 -5.40 -12.82
N ALA A 72 -13.11 -6.11 -12.32
CA ALA A 72 -13.96 -5.62 -11.24
C ALA A 72 -13.15 -5.31 -9.97
N ARG A 73 -12.25 -6.22 -9.57
CA ARG A 73 -11.36 -6.00 -8.40
C ARG A 73 -10.42 -4.82 -8.58
N VAL A 74 -9.87 -4.67 -9.78
CA VAL A 74 -9.00 -3.52 -10.12
C VAL A 74 -9.78 -2.20 -9.99
N ASN A 75 -11.02 -2.15 -10.49
CA ASN A 75 -11.86 -0.96 -10.40
C ASN A 75 -12.28 -0.67 -8.95
N GLU A 76 -12.68 -1.68 -8.20
CA GLU A 76 -13.03 -1.56 -6.78
C GLU A 76 -11.84 -1.04 -5.96
N HIS A 77 -10.64 -1.57 -6.21
CA HIS A 77 -9.42 -1.10 -5.58
C HIS A 77 -9.17 0.39 -5.85
N ARG A 78 -9.25 0.82 -7.11
CA ARG A 78 -9.05 2.24 -7.48
C ARG A 78 -10.13 3.15 -6.88
N ALA A 79 -11.39 2.72 -6.90
CA ALA A 79 -12.49 3.45 -6.29
C ALA A 79 -12.26 3.62 -4.79
N HIS A 80 -11.82 2.57 -4.10
CA HIS A 80 -11.49 2.62 -2.68
C HIS A 80 -10.32 3.57 -2.39
N LEU A 81 -9.25 3.55 -3.21
CA LEU A 81 -8.14 4.50 -3.08
C LEU A 81 -8.59 5.95 -3.22
N LEU A 82 -9.42 6.25 -4.23
CA LEU A 82 -9.95 7.59 -4.45
C LEU A 82 -10.86 8.06 -3.30
N ALA A 83 -11.77 7.20 -2.84
CA ALA A 83 -12.63 7.49 -1.72
C ALA A 83 -11.82 7.80 -0.45
N ARG A 84 -10.80 6.99 -0.15
CA ARG A 84 -9.90 7.21 0.99
C ARG A 84 -9.10 8.50 0.87
N ALA A 85 -8.60 8.82 -0.32
CA ALA A 85 -7.89 10.07 -0.54
C ALA A 85 -8.80 11.29 -0.28
N GLN A 86 -10.07 11.23 -0.68
CA GLN A 86 -11.06 12.28 -0.40
C GLN A 86 -11.36 12.42 1.09
N GLU A 87 -11.54 11.30 1.81
CA GLU A 87 -11.75 11.31 3.26
C GLU A 87 -10.59 11.99 4.01
N ILE A 88 -9.35 11.69 3.62
CA ILE A 88 -8.14 12.29 4.22
C ILE A 88 -8.09 13.80 3.96
N GLN A 89 -8.47 14.25 2.76
CA GLN A 89 -8.49 15.68 2.42
C GLN A 89 -9.64 16.44 3.10
N ALA A 90 -10.78 15.77 3.32
CA ALA A 90 -11.93 16.35 4.00
C ALA A 90 -11.76 16.42 5.52
N ALA A 91 -10.83 15.64 6.09
CA ALA A 91 -10.52 15.69 7.50
C ALA A 91 -9.89 17.06 7.85
N PRO A 92 -10.33 17.71 8.94
CA PRO A 92 -9.67 18.91 9.42
C PRO A 92 -8.20 18.60 9.67
N VAL A 93 -7.30 19.32 8.99
CA VAL A 93 -5.86 19.23 9.25
C VAL A 93 -5.68 19.47 10.76
N PRO A 94 -5.09 18.53 11.52
CA PRO A 94 -4.88 18.75 12.94
C PRO A 94 -4.11 20.05 13.08
N ALA A 95 -4.56 20.92 13.98
CA ALA A 95 -3.90 22.18 14.25
C ALA A 95 -2.46 21.88 14.67
N VAL A 96 -1.54 22.03 13.72
CA VAL A 96 -0.12 21.90 13.95
C VAL A 96 0.33 23.18 14.61
N GLU A 97 0.51 23.12 15.93
CA GLU A 97 1.13 24.20 16.69
C GLU A 97 2.64 24.14 16.45
N LEU A 98 3.21 25.26 16.01
CA LEU A 98 4.65 25.43 15.90
C LEU A 98 5.26 25.27 17.29
N VAL A 99 5.88 24.12 17.55
CA VAL A 99 6.76 23.93 18.70
C VAL A 99 7.95 24.86 18.48
N ARG A 100 7.96 25.97 19.22
CA ARG A 100 9.14 26.83 19.30
C ARG A 100 10.26 25.98 19.89
N ASP A 101 11.41 25.98 19.23
CA ASP A 101 12.60 25.31 19.73
C ASP A 101 12.88 25.87 21.14
N ALA A 102 12.80 25.02 22.16
CA ALA A 102 13.11 25.39 23.54
C ALA A 102 14.63 25.36 23.74
N SER A 103 15.36 25.98 22.81
CA SER A 103 16.77 26.31 22.95
C SER A 103 16.80 27.77 23.39
N GLY A 104 17.07 27.95 24.68
CA GLY A 104 16.77 29.16 25.43
C GLY A 104 17.50 30.42 24.96
N ALA A 105 16.87 31.54 25.33
CA ALA A 105 17.37 32.90 25.33
C ALA A 105 17.69 33.50 23.96
N ASP A 106 16.80 34.41 23.55
CA ASP A 106 17.12 35.60 22.76
C ASP A 106 18.12 36.45 23.60
N GLN A 107 19.36 35.97 23.74
CA GLN A 107 20.48 36.80 24.16
C GLN A 107 20.90 37.57 22.90
N PRO A 108 20.98 38.91 22.95
CA PRO A 108 21.60 39.66 21.86
C PRO A 108 22.98 39.05 21.64
N ALA A 109 23.22 38.55 20.42
CA ALA A 109 24.48 37.94 20.07
C ALA A 109 25.61 38.93 20.37
N ASP A 110 26.42 38.64 21.39
CA ASP A 110 27.81 39.06 21.36
C ASP A 110 28.41 38.43 20.10
N GLU A 111 28.79 39.25 19.12
CA GLU A 111 29.24 38.87 17.78
C GLU A 111 30.52 38.00 17.73
N ASP A 112 30.99 37.45 18.86
CA ASP A 112 32.27 36.74 18.99
C ASP A 112 32.19 35.35 19.66
N ALA A 113 30.99 34.80 19.90
CA ALA A 113 30.88 33.43 20.41
C ALA A 113 31.15 32.40 19.27
N PRO A 114 32.12 31.48 19.41
CA PRO A 114 32.44 30.52 18.37
C PRO A 114 31.28 29.55 18.16
N LEU A 115 30.75 29.51 16.94
CA LEU A 115 29.80 28.50 16.48
C LEU A 115 30.36 27.10 16.75
N ALA A 116 29.55 26.21 17.31
CA ALA A 116 29.95 24.83 17.61
C ALA A 116 30.49 24.12 16.36
N ASP A 117 31.49 23.25 16.56
CA ASP A 117 32.15 22.53 15.46
C ASP A 117 31.12 21.76 14.62
N PRO A 118 31.14 21.92 13.28
CA PRO A 118 30.18 21.26 12.41
C PRO A 118 30.29 19.74 12.52
N VAL A 119 29.14 19.07 12.65
CA VAL A 119 29.06 17.62 12.80
C VAL A 119 29.72 16.93 11.59
N PRO A 120 30.75 16.09 11.79
CA PRO A 120 31.47 15.48 10.68
C PRO A 120 30.57 14.48 9.95
N LEU A 121 30.37 14.70 8.65
CA LEU A 121 29.60 13.80 7.80
C LEU A 121 30.37 12.49 7.61
N ARG A 122 29.76 11.37 8.00
CA ARG A 122 30.31 10.04 7.69
C ARG A 122 30.09 9.73 6.21
N PRO A 123 31.13 9.33 5.46
CA PRO A 123 30.98 8.93 4.07
C PRO A 123 30.06 7.71 4.00
N ARG A 124 29.08 7.75 3.10
CA ARG A 124 28.21 6.61 2.82
C ARG A 124 29.04 5.57 2.05
N SER A 125 29.26 4.41 2.67
CA SER A 125 30.02 3.30 2.10
C SER A 125 29.42 2.85 0.76
N ARG A 126 30.26 2.79 -0.28
CA ARG A 126 29.94 2.32 -1.63
C ARG A 126 29.98 0.79 -1.70
#